data_AF-A0A3C1DTQ8-F1
#
_entry.id   AF-A0A3C1DTQ8-F1
#
_cell.length_a   1.000
_cell.length_b   1.000
_cell.length_c   1.000
_cell.angle_alpha   90.00
_cell.angle_beta   90.00
_cell.angle_gamma   90.00
#
_symmetry.space_group_name_H-M   'P 1'
#
loop_
_entity.id
_entity.type
_entity.pdbx_description
1 polymer ?
#
loop_
_entity_poly.entity_id
_entity_poly.type
_entity_poly.pdbx_seq_one_letter_code
_entity_poly.pdbx_strand_id
1 'polypeptide(L)'
;METRAISSVVDAIAALPRPTQRPLMVSIDGPSGSGKSHLSAMIADQCAATVIAMDAIYPGWQGLQPALDILATQVLHPLSQGTTARVDTWDWTASRPGLPREIRWDPATVIVIDGVGSGCRAARPYLDLLIWVTAD
;
A
#
# COMPACT_ATOMS: atom_id res chain seq x y z
N MET A 1 -20.94 -5.19 13.38
CA MET A 1 -20.20 -6.37 12.90
C MET A 1 -18.89 -5.96 12.24
N GLU A 2 -18.89 -4.92 11.38
CA GLU A 2 -17.68 -4.32 10.79
C GLU A 2 -16.60 -3.92 11.81
N THR A 3 -16.96 -3.24 12.91
CA THR A 3 -15.99 -2.73 13.90
C THR A 3 -15.11 -3.82 14.52
N ARG A 4 -15.65 -5.03 14.72
CA ARG A 4 -14.90 -6.15 15.30
C ARG A 4 -13.92 -6.76 14.30
N ALA A 5 -14.30 -6.83 13.02
CA ALA A 5 -13.43 -7.29 11.95
C ALA A 5 -12.26 -6.32 11.74
N ILE A 6 -12.54 -5.01 11.73
CA ILE A 6 -11.53 -3.96 11.64
C ILE A 6 -10.54 -4.03 12.81
N SER A 7 -11.05 -4.11 14.05
CA SER A 7 -10.20 -4.23 15.25
C SER A 7 -9.28 -5.44 15.13
N SER A 8 -9.81 -6.59 14.69
CA SER A 8 -9.00 -7.81 14.51
C SER A 8 -7.89 -7.64 13.47
N VAL A 9 -8.10 -6.83 12.41
CA VAL A 9 -7.07 -6.55 11.41
C VAL A 9 -5.98 -5.64 12.00
N VAL A 10 -6.37 -4.60 12.71
CA VAL A 10 -5.43 -3.70 13.39
C VAL A 10 -4.59 -4.47 14.41
N ASP A 11 -5.22 -5.31 15.22
CA ASP A 11 -4.54 -6.16 16.21
C ASP A 11 -3.55 -7.12 15.53
N ALA A 12 -3.93 -7.72 14.40
CA ALA A 12 -3.05 -8.58 13.63
C ALA A 12 -1.82 -7.82 13.11
N ILE A 13 -1.99 -6.60 12.60
CA ILE A 13 -0.87 -5.75 12.14
C ILE A 13 0.00 -5.30 13.31
N ALA A 14 -0.58 -4.99 14.46
CA ALA A 14 0.14 -4.60 15.67
C ALA A 14 0.98 -5.75 16.25
N ALA A 15 0.52 -6.99 16.09
CA ALA A 15 1.22 -8.19 16.55
C ALA A 15 2.38 -8.64 15.63
N LEU A 16 2.47 -8.12 14.41
CA LEU A 16 3.55 -8.48 13.49
C LEU A 16 4.89 -7.91 13.96
N PRO A 17 6.00 -8.66 13.83
CA PRO A 17 7.34 -8.15 14.10
C PRO A 17 7.62 -6.88 13.30
N ARG A 18 8.24 -5.89 13.94
CA ARG A 18 8.65 -4.64 13.28
C ARG A 18 10.10 -4.78 12.78
N PRO A 19 10.35 -4.90 11.46
CA PRO A 19 11.71 -4.96 10.97
C PRO A 19 12.42 -3.61 11.22
N THR A 20 13.73 -3.65 11.46
CA THR A 20 14.54 -2.45 11.72
C THR A 20 15.31 -1.96 10.50
N GLN A 21 15.51 -2.84 9.50
CA GLN A 21 16.28 -2.55 8.28
C GLN A 21 15.39 -2.27 7.06
N ARG A 22 14.07 -2.37 7.22
CA ARG A 22 13.05 -2.05 6.22
C ARG A 22 11.72 -1.79 6.93
N PRO A 23 10.71 -1.18 6.29
CA PRO A 23 9.38 -1.08 6.89
C PRO A 23 8.66 -2.45 6.90
N LEU A 24 7.66 -2.57 7.77
CA LEU A 24 6.64 -3.60 7.65
C LEU A 24 5.70 -3.23 6.48
N MET A 25 5.58 -4.11 5.49
CA MET A 25 4.82 -3.87 4.27
C MET A 25 3.51 -4.65 4.27
N VAL A 26 2.39 -3.94 4.28
CA VAL A 26 1.03 -4.50 4.29
C VAL A 26 0.30 -4.06 3.04
N SER A 27 -0.32 -4.99 2.32
CA SER A 27 -1.22 -4.67 1.19
C SER A 27 -2.67 -4.83 1.60
N ILE A 28 -3.51 -3.91 1.12
CA ILE A 28 -4.97 -3.98 1.20
C ILE A 28 -5.50 -3.95 -0.24
N ASP A 29 -5.89 -5.14 -0.72
CA ASP A 29 -6.34 -5.37 -2.09
C ASP A 29 -7.80 -5.84 -2.11
N GLY A 30 -8.43 -5.81 -3.28
CA GLY A 30 -9.85 -6.09 -3.47
C GLY A 30 -10.50 -5.16 -4.50
N PRO A 31 -11.71 -5.50 -5.00
CA PRO A 31 -12.39 -4.75 -6.05
C PRO A 31 -12.67 -3.29 -5.66
N SER A 32 -12.83 -2.41 -6.65
CA SER A 32 -13.21 -1.01 -6.39
C SER A 32 -14.53 -0.95 -5.61
N GLY A 33 -14.65 0.02 -4.69
CA GLY A 33 -15.84 0.17 -3.86
C GLY A 33 -15.94 -0.78 -2.65
N SER A 34 -15.03 -1.74 -2.46
CA SER A 34 -15.14 -2.71 -1.35
C SER A 34 -14.80 -2.18 0.06
N GLY A 35 -14.55 -0.87 0.21
CA GLY A 35 -14.22 -0.27 1.52
C GLY A 35 -12.75 -0.33 1.92
N LYS A 36 -11.84 -0.77 1.05
CA LYS A 36 -10.38 -0.81 1.30
C LYS A 36 -9.83 0.49 1.88
N SER A 37 -10.10 1.63 1.23
CA SER A 37 -9.57 2.92 1.67
C SER A 37 -10.07 3.36 3.04
N HIS A 38 -11.28 2.91 3.43
CA HIS A 38 -11.76 3.11 4.80
C HIS A 38 -10.94 2.28 5.79
N LEU A 39 -10.71 1.00 5.50
CA LEU A 39 -9.84 0.13 6.31
C LEU A 39 -8.41 0.68 6.41
N SER A 40 -7.84 1.10 5.29
CA SER A 40 -6.50 1.72 5.21
C SER A 40 -6.39 2.96 6.09
N ALA A 41 -7.41 3.82 6.10
CA ALA A 41 -7.43 5.02 6.96
C ALA A 41 -7.45 4.66 8.45
N MET A 42 -8.22 3.64 8.84
CA MET A 42 -8.25 3.19 10.24
C MET A 42 -6.94 2.56 10.68
N ILE A 43 -6.26 1.81 9.80
CA ILE A 43 -4.94 1.26 10.08
C ILE A 43 -3.90 2.39 10.17
N ALA A 44 -3.98 3.40 9.29
CA ALA A 44 -3.11 4.56 9.33
C ALA A 44 -3.18 5.26 10.69
N ASP A 45 -4.40 5.49 11.20
CA ASP A 45 -4.64 6.11 12.49
C ASP A 45 -4.14 5.25 13.66
N GLN A 46 -4.55 3.98 13.71
CA GLN A 46 -4.28 3.12 14.88
C GLN A 46 -2.88 2.51 14.92
N CYS A 47 -2.21 2.36 13.76
CA CYS A 47 -0.86 1.80 13.66
C CYS A 47 0.20 2.84 13.26
N ALA A 48 -0.16 4.13 13.19
CA ALA A 48 0.70 5.19 12.67
C ALA A 48 1.31 4.84 11.30
N ALA A 49 0.51 4.22 10.43
CA ALA A 49 0.99 3.70 9.15
C ALA A 49 1.02 4.78 8.05
N THR A 50 2.03 4.72 7.19
CA THR A 50 2.06 5.52 5.95
C THR A 50 1.27 4.81 4.86
N VAL A 51 0.28 5.47 4.29
CA VAL A 51 -0.54 4.91 3.19
C VAL A 51 -0.01 5.36 1.82
N ILE A 52 0.15 4.38 0.94
CA ILE A 52 0.45 4.53 -0.48
C ILE A 52 -0.79 4.05 -1.25
N ALA A 53 -1.56 5.00 -1.78
CA ALA A 53 -2.69 4.68 -2.64
C ALA A 53 -2.20 4.31 -4.05
N MET A 54 -2.60 3.15 -4.56
CA MET A 54 -2.33 2.74 -5.93
C MET A 54 -2.90 3.72 -6.96
N ASP A 55 -3.96 4.43 -6.60
CA ASP A 55 -4.56 5.49 -7.44
C ASP A 55 -3.58 6.60 -7.79
N ALA A 56 -2.60 6.88 -6.93
CA ALA A 56 -1.54 7.84 -7.23
C ALA A 56 -0.49 7.29 -8.21
N ILE A 57 -0.45 5.97 -8.45
CA ILE A 57 0.58 5.28 -9.24
C ILE A 57 0.07 4.94 -10.65
N TYR A 58 -1.25 4.71 -10.84
CA TYR A 58 -1.80 4.35 -12.15
C TYR A 58 -1.54 5.43 -13.20
N PRO A 59 -0.81 5.16 -14.30
CA PRO A 59 -0.70 6.09 -15.41
C PRO A 59 -2.00 6.11 -16.23
N GLY A 60 -3.01 6.79 -15.69
CA GLY A 60 -4.34 6.92 -16.26
C GLY A 60 -5.19 5.66 -16.14
N TRP A 61 -6.36 5.69 -16.79
CA TRP A 61 -7.40 4.66 -16.66
C TRP A 61 -6.99 3.27 -17.15
N GLN A 62 -6.07 3.17 -18.11
CA GLN A 62 -5.50 1.88 -18.56
C GLN A 62 -4.20 1.51 -17.81
N GLY A 63 -3.85 2.28 -16.78
CA GLY A 63 -2.56 2.20 -16.10
C GLY A 63 -2.39 1.06 -15.10
N LEU A 64 -3.40 0.21 -14.88
CA LEU A 64 -3.32 -0.85 -13.87
C LEU A 64 -2.09 -1.74 -14.08
N GLN A 65 -1.92 -2.34 -15.27
CA GLN A 65 -0.81 -3.26 -15.53
C GLN A 65 0.57 -2.59 -15.38
N PRO A 66 0.84 -1.41 -15.98
CA PRO A 66 2.09 -0.68 -15.72
C PRO A 66 2.32 -0.37 -14.24
N ALA A 67 1.27 -0.01 -13.48
CA ALA A 67 1.40 0.33 -12.08
C ALA A 67 1.82 -0.86 -11.20
N LEU A 68 1.49 -2.10 -11.59
CA LEU A 68 1.95 -3.29 -10.87
C LEU A 68 3.48 -3.41 -10.92
N ASP A 69 4.05 -3.17 -12.10
CA ASP A 69 5.50 -3.22 -12.30
C ASP A 69 6.18 -2.03 -11.63
N ILE A 70 5.59 -0.83 -11.71
CA ILE A 70 6.08 0.38 -11.01
C ILE A 70 6.07 0.15 -9.50
N LEU A 71 4.97 -0.37 -8.94
CA LEU A 71 4.86 -0.69 -7.52
C LEU A 71 5.98 -1.65 -7.09
N ALA A 72 6.16 -2.75 -7.81
CA ALA A 72 7.16 -3.75 -7.46
C ALA A 72 8.59 -3.20 -7.54
N THR A 73 8.91 -2.46 -8.60
CA THR A 73 10.31 -2.07 -8.92
C THR A 73 10.74 -0.74 -8.32
N GLN A 74 9.84 0.24 -8.19
CA GLN A 74 10.17 1.60 -7.73
C GLN A 74 9.76 1.86 -6.28
N VAL A 75 8.82 1.07 -5.76
CA VAL A 75 8.33 1.22 -4.37
C VAL A 75 8.79 0.06 -3.50
N LEU A 76 8.28 -1.15 -3.75
CA LEU A 76 8.47 -2.27 -2.84
C LEU A 76 9.92 -2.78 -2.81
N HIS A 77 10.56 -2.91 -3.98
CA HIS A 77 11.95 -3.35 -4.04
C HIS A 77 12.88 -2.39 -3.27
N PRO A 78 12.92 -1.07 -3.52
CA PRO A 78 13.76 -0.14 -2.74
C PRO A 78 13.48 -0.17 -1.24
N LEU A 79 12.20 -0.19 -0.83
CA LEU A 79 11.83 -0.26 0.58
C LEU A 79 12.30 -1.57 1.22
N SER A 80 12.22 -2.70 0.52
CA SER A 80 12.72 -3.99 0.98
C SER A 80 14.23 -4.01 1.23
N GLN A 81 14.98 -3.17 0.51
CA GLN A 81 16.42 -2.99 0.65
C GLN A 81 16.79 -1.94 1.72
N GLY A 82 15.81 -1.41 2.45
CA GLY A 82 16.05 -0.35 3.42
C GLY A 82 16.40 1.00 2.80
N THR A 83 15.88 1.28 1.60
CA THR A 83 16.12 2.56 0.91
C THR A 83 14.83 3.33 0.71
N THR A 84 14.92 4.66 0.71
CA THR A 84 13.79 5.54 0.39
C THR A 84 13.32 5.23 -1.04
N ALA A 85 12.03 4.94 -1.18
CA ALA A 85 11.42 4.80 -2.50
C ALA A 85 11.04 6.17 -3.08
N ARG A 86 11.03 6.25 -4.40
CA ARG A 86 10.57 7.42 -5.15
C ARG A 86 9.78 6.93 -6.35
N VAL A 87 8.57 7.46 -6.52
CA VAL A 87 7.68 7.10 -7.61
C VAL A 87 7.03 8.36 -8.17
N ASP A 88 6.96 8.45 -9.49
CA ASP A 88 6.19 9.51 -10.15
C ASP A 88 4.71 9.26 -9.92
N THR A 89 3.97 10.28 -9.48
CA THR A 89 2.54 10.17 -9.31
C THR A 89 1.80 10.38 -10.63
N TRP A 90 0.49 10.15 -10.65
CA TRP A 90 -0.36 10.53 -11.76
C TRP A 90 -1.27 11.70 -11.38
N ASP A 91 -1.28 12.75 -12.21
CA ASP A 91 -2.25 13.82 -12.12
C ASP A 91 -3.49 13.45 -12.94
N TRP A 92 -4.53 13.00 -12.24
CA TRP A 92 -5.81 12.62 -12.86
C TRP A 92 -6.54 13.78 -13.52
N THR A 93 -6.37 15.00 -13.02
CA THR A 93 -7.05 16.19 -13.57
C THR A 93 -6.41 16.60 -14.90
N ALA A 94 -5.08 16.62 -14.95
CA ALA A 94 -4.34 16.95 -16.17
C ALA A 94 -4.05 15.74 -17.08
N SER A 95 -4.40 14.51 -16.65
CA SER A 95 -4.14 13.25 -17.36
C SER A 95 -2.69 13.10 -17.82
N ARG A 96 -1.74 13.33 -16.91
CA ARG A 96 -0.29 13.27 -17.18
C ARG A 96 0.50 12.85 -15.94
N PRO A 97 1.79 12.51 -16.07
CA PRO A 97 2.66 12.34 -14.91
C PRO A 97 2.60 13.56 -13.98
N GLY A 98 2.33 13.30 -12.71
CA GLY A 98 2.32 14.26 -11.62
C GLY A 98 3.71 14.43 -10.99
N LEU A 99 3.75 15.06 -9.82
CA LEU A 99 5.01 15.27 -9.11
C LEU A 99 5.53 13.96 -8.50
N PRO A 100 6.85 13.75 -8.47
CA PRO A 100 7.45 12.62 -7.77
C PRO A 100 7.11 12.65 -6.28
N ARG A 101 6.75 11.50 -5.73
CA ARG A 101 6.55 11.31 -4.28
C ARG A 101 7.70 10.49 -3.72
N GLU A 102 8.32 11.00 -2.67
CA GLU A 102 9.24 10.21 -1.84
C GLU A 102 8.46 9.47 -0.75
N ILE A 103 8.82 8.21 -0.56
CA ILE A 103 8.28 7.35 0.48
C ILE A 103 9.43 7.03 1.41
N ARG A 104 9.54 7.86 2.44
CA ARG A 104 10.54 7.72 3.51
C ARG A 104 10.03 6.73 4.55
N TRP A 105 10.96 6.13 5.27
CA TRP A 105 10.67 5.20 6.34
C TRP A 105 11.75 5.32 7.40
N ASP A 106 11.37 5.08 8.65
CA ASP A 106 12.24 4.95 9.82
C ASP A 106 12.11 3.52 10.40
N PRO A 107 13.03 3.06 11.26
CA PRO A 107 12.89 1.78 11.95
C PRO A 107 11.50 1.62 12.59
N ALA A 108 10.91 0.43 12.45
CA ALA A 108 9.54 0.11 12.87
C ALA A 108 8.39 0.82 12.14
N THR A 109 8.65 1.52 11.02
CA THR A 109 7.59 2.07 10.15
C THR A 109 6.69 0.98 9.60
N VAL A 110 5.38 1.25 9.56
CA VAL A 110 4.38 0.46 8.84
C VAL A 110 4.01 1.19 7.56
N ILE A 111 4.09 0.50 6.42
CA ILE A 111 3.63 0.99 5.12
C ILE A 111 2.44 0.15 4.66
N VAL A 112 1.35 0.82 4.35
CA VAL A 112 0.13 0.23 3.78
C VAL A 112 0.04 0.60 2.30
N ILE A 113 -0.08 -0.40 1.44
CA ILE A 113 -0.35 -0.23 0.01
C ILE A 113 -1.84 -0.49 -0.20
N ASP A 114 -2.59 0.57 -0.51
CA ASP A 114 -4.05 0.54 -0.65
C ASP A 114 -4.44 0.61 -2.13
N GLY A 115 -5.21 -0.38 -2.59
CA GLY A 115 -5.88 -0.30 -3.88
C GLY A 115 -5.77 -1.55 -4.73
N VAL A 116 -6.43 -1.51 -5.88
CA VAL A 116 -6.61 -2.65 -6.78
C VAL A 116 -5.25 -3.11 -7.32
N GLY A 117 -4.93 -4.38 -7.13
CA GLY A 117 -3.68 -4.98 -7.59
C GLY A 117 -2.48 -4.70 -6.69
N SER A 118 -2.66 -4.05 -5.53
CA SER A 118 -1.57 -3.89 -4.54
C SER A 118 -1.00 -5.23 -4.06
N GLY A 119 -1.78 -6.31 -4.15
CA GLY A 119 -1.43 -7.67 -3.81
C GLY A 119 -0.94 -8.54 -4.96
N CYS A 120 -0.58 -7.92 -6.09
CA CYS A 120 -0.21 -8.64 -7.32
C CYS A 120 0.97 -9.60 -7.12
N ARG A 121 1.14 -10.55 -8.05
CA ARG A 121 2.21 -11.56 -7.97
C ARG A 121 3.61 -10.95 -7.80
N ALA A 122 3.88 -9.82 -8.46
CA ALA A 122 5.17 -9.13 -8.38
C ALA A 122 5.41 -8.46 -7.01
N ALA A 123 4.34 -8.09 -6.29
CA ALA A 123 4.43 -7.50 -4.97
C ALA A 123 4.68 -8.53 -3.86
N ARG A 124 4.15 -9.76 -4.01
CA ARG A 124 4.15 -10.80 -2.97
C ARG A 124 5.50 -11.08 -2.29
N PRO A 125 6.65 -11.11 -2.97
CA PRO A 125 7.94 -11.35 -2.31
C PRO A 125 8.33 -10.28 -1.28
N TYR A 126 7.71 -9.09 -1.34
CA TYR A 126 8.02 -7.96 -0.48
C TYR A 126 6.99 -7.78 0.66
N LEU A 127 5.80 -8.36 0.55
CA LEU A 127 4.72 -8.13 1.51
C LEU A 127 4.88 -9.03 2.74
N ASP A 128 4.69 -8.44 3.92
CA ASP A 128 4.60 -9.16 5.18
C ASP A 128 3.17 -9.63 5.47
N LEU A 129 2.17 -8.89 4.96
CA LEU A 129 0.76 -9.23 5.07
C LEU A 129 -0.01 -8.75 3.82
N LEU A 130 -0.91 -9.60 3.35
CA LEU A 130 -1.91 -9.26 2.33
C LEU A 130 -3.29 -9.40 2.95
N ILE A 131 -4.07 -8.33 2.91
CA ILE A 131 -5.47 -8.30 3.30
C ILE A 131 -6.32 -8.17 2.03
N TRP A 132 -7.22 -9.13 1.82
CA TRP A 132 -8.18 -9.08 0.72
C TRP A 132 -9.55 -8.64 1.24
N VAL A 133 -10.06 -7.52 0.74
CA VAL A 133 -11.35 -6.94 1.12
C VAL A 133 -12.38 -7.23 0.05
N THR A 134 -13.44 -7.93 0.44
CA THR A 134 -14.60 -8.21 -0.41
C THR A 134 -15.77 -7.33 0.01
N ALA A 135 -16.71 -7.11 -0.91
CA ALA A 135 -18.04 -6.60 -0.62
C ALA A 135 -19.05 -7.57 -1.24
N ASP A 136 -20.17 -7.78 -0.54
CA ASP A 136 -21.29 -8.60 -0.96
C ASP A 136 -22.31 -7.79 -1.78
#